data_AF-A0A1J9Q671-F1
#
_entry.id   AF-A0A1J9Q671-F1
#
_cell.length_a   1.000
_cell.length_b   1.000
_cell.length_c   1.000
_cell.angle_alpha   90.00
_cell.angle_beta   90.00
_cell.angle_gamma   90.00
#
_symmetry.space_group_name_H-M   'P 1'
#
loop_
_entity.id
_entity.type
_entity.pdbx_description
1 polymer ?
#
loop_
_entity_poly.entity_id
_entity_poly.type
_entity_poly.pdbx_seq_one_letter_code
_entity_poly.pdbx_strand_id
1 'polypeptide(L)' 'DLGYSSHDIISTMFRVTKTIPTLSEHAKLEFIKEIGFAHMRILEGVQTLVQLSGCVAKLCRINMKPESFVVPSKK' A
#
# COMPACT_ATOMS: atom_id res chain seq x y z
N ASP A 1 13.95 2.68 11.34
CA ASP A 1 14.28 3.20 12.68
C ASP A 1 13.61 2.50 13.86
N LEU A 2 12.39 1.93 13.78
CA LEU A 2 11.77 1.21 14.91
C LEU A 2 11.90 -0.33 14.87
N GLY A 3 12.53 -0.88 13.82
CA GLY A 3 12.82 -2.32 13.72
C GLY A 3 11.63 -3.24 13.45
N TYR A 4 10.45 -2.70 13.10
CA TYR A 4 9.29 -3.53 12.74
C TYR A 4 9.55 -4.38 11.50
N SER A 5 9.08 -5.63 11.53
CA SER A 5 9.12 -6.51 10.37
C SER A 5 8.20 -6.00 9.26
N SER A 6 8.64 -6.13 8.00
CA SER A 6 7.81 -5.87 6.82
C SER A 6 6.52 -6.69 6.84
N HIS A 7 6.56 -7.90 7.41
CA HIS A 7 5.39 -8.77 7.58
C HIS A 7 4.39 -8.21 8.59
N ASP A 8 4.87 -7.66 9.71
CA ASP A 8 4.00 -7.05 10.73
C ASP A 8 3.34 -5.79 10.20
N ILE A 9 4.12 -4.97 9.48
CA ILE A 9 3.64 -3.73 8.85
C ILE A 9 2.50 -4.06 7.87
N ILE A 10 2.72 -4.96 6.92
CA ILE A 10 1.72 -5.24 5.88
C ILE A 10 0.47 -5.93 6.45
N SER A 11 0.64 -6.81 7.44
CA SER A 11 -0.47 -7.47 8.14
C SER A 11 -1.31 -6.47 8.93
N THR A 12 -0.67 -5.48 9.55
CA THR A 12 -1.36 -4.40 10.26
C THR A 12 -2.10 -3.49 9.28
N MET A 13 -1.48 -3.12 8.16
CA MET A 13 -2.13 -2.34 7.10
C MET A 13 -3.42 -3.03 6.63
N PHE A 14 -3.36 -4.32 6.33
CA PHE A 14 -4.54 -5.09 5.91
C PHE A 14 -5.68 -5.04 6.94
N ARG A 15 -5.36 -5.25 8.22
CA ARG A 15 -6.34 -5.23 9.31
C ARG A 15 -6.98 -3.87 9.47
N VAL A 16 -6.17 -2.81 9.49
CA VAL A 16 -6.64 -1.43 9.67
C VAL A 16 -7.49 -1.00 8.48
N THR A 17 -7.08 -1.28 7.24
CA THR A 17 -7.86 -0.94 6.04
C THR A 17 -9.28 -1.49 6.09
N LYS A 18 -9.48 -2.70 6.62
CA LYS A 18 -10.80 -3.31 6.76
C LYS A 18 -11.72 -2.55 7.73
N THR A 19 -11.16 -1.84 8.71
CA THR A 19 -11.90 -1.18 9.78
C THR A 19 -11.98 0.34 9.63
N ILE A 20 -11.41 0.93 8.58
CA ILE A 20 -11.49 2.38 8.34
C ILE A 20 -12.93 2.77 7.95
N PRO A 21 -13.62 3.63 8.72
CA PRO A 21 -15.01 4.01 8.44
C PRO A 21 -15.14 5.09 7.35
N THR A 22 -14.07 5.83 7.06
CA THR A 22 -14.07 6.98 6.13
C THR A 22 -13.82 6.60 4.67
N LEU A 23 -13.46 5.35 4.39
CA LEU A 23 -13.23 4.85 3.03
C LEU A 23 -14.54 4.31 2.43
N SER A 24 -14.80 4.67 1.17
CA SER A 24 -15.87 4.02 0.40
C SER A 24 -15.57 2.53 0.24
N GLU A 25 -16.61 1.71 0.14
CA GLU A 25 -16.41 0.26 0.06
C GLU A 25 -15.61 -0.14 -1.19
N HIS A 26 -15.83 0.56 -2.30
CA HIS A 26 -15.04 0.36 -3.51
C HIS A 26 -13.54 0.63 -3.29
N ALA A 27 -13.20 1.77 -2.68
CA ALA A 27 -11.80 2.10 -2.38
C ALA A 27 -11.20 1.10 -1.38
N LYS A 28 -11.96 0.64 -0.39
CA LYS A 28 -11.53 -0.35 0.58
C LYS A 28 -11.16 -1.68 -0.10
N LEU A 29 -11.99 -2.16 -1.02
CA LEU A 29 -11.72 -3.40 -1.76
C LEU A 29 -10.45 -3.28 -2.63
N GLU A 30 -10.29 -2.16 -3.34
CA GLU A 30 -9.09 -1.92 -4.15
C GLU A 30 -7.83 -1.82 -3.28
N PHE A 31 -7.92 -1.21 -2.09
CA PHE A 31 -6.81 -1.14 -1.14
C PHE A 31 -6.44 -2.53 -0.61
N ILE A 32 -7.44 -3.33 -0.20
CA ILE A 32 -7.26 -4.70 0.29
C ILE A 32 -6.56 -5.56 -0.76
N LYS A 33 -6.97 -5.43 -2.02
CA LYS A 33 -6.37 -6.14 -3.16
C LYS A 33 -4.89 -5.79 -3.32
N GLU A 34 -4.55 -4.49 -3.33
CA GLU A 34 -3.15 -4.07 -3.51
C GLU A 34 -2.25 -4.46 -2.32
N ILE A 35 -2.76 -4.30 -1.09
CA ILE A 35 -2.07 -4.75 0.13
C ILE A 35 -1.86 -6.28 0.07
N GLY A 36 -2.85 -7.03 -0.39
CA GLY A 36 -2.76 -8.48 -0.57
C GLY A 36 -1.64 -8.89 -1.53
N PHE A 37 -1.51 -8.21 -2.68
CA PHE A 37 -0.39 -8.46 -3.61
C PHE A 37 0.97 -8.17 -2.98
N ALA A 38 1.12 -7.05 -2.27
CA ALA A 38 2.36 -6.75 -1.57
C ALA A 38 2.68 -7.79 -0.48
N HIS A 39 1.66 -8.25 0.25
CA HIS A 39 1.80 -9.29 1.26
C HIS A 39 2.29 -10.62 0.66
N MET A 40 1.76 -11.04 -0.48
CA MET A 40 2.24 -12.25 -1.17
C MET A 40 3.72 -12.15 -1.53
N ARG A 41 4.18 -11.01 -2.06
CA ARG A 41 5.60 -10.78 -2.35
C ARG A 41 6.49 -10.84 -1.11
N ILE A 42 6.00 -10.33 0.02
CA ILE A 42 6.71 -10.40 1.30
C ILE A 42 6.85 -11.85 1.78
N LEU A 43 5.83 -12.69 1.58
CA LEU A 43 5.88 -14.13 1.89
C LEU A 43 6.82 -14.91 0.96
N GLU A 44 6.98 -14.46 -0.29
CA GLU A 44 7.99 -14.97 -1.23
C GLU A 44 9.43 -14.59 -0.84
N GLY A 45 9.63 -13.84 0.25
CA GLY A 45 10.94 -13.42 0.75
C GLY A 45 11.37 -12.02 0.32
N VAL A 46 10.54 -11.29 -0.44
CA VAL A 46 10.83 -9.90 -0.87
C VAL A 46 10.45 -8.92 0.24
N GLN A 47 11.21 -8.93 1.34
CA GLN A 47 10.91 -8.16 2.56
C GLN A 47 11.58 -6.78 2.60
N THR A 48 11.75 -6.14 1.45
CA THR A 48 12.50 -4.87 1.33
C THR A 48 11.63 -3.64 1.58
N LEU A 49 12.26 -2.55 2.03
CA LEU A 49 11.59 -1.25 2.15
C LEU A 49 10.98 -0.79 0.82
N VAL A 50 11.64 -1.09 -0.31
CA VAL A 50 11.16 -0.75 -1.65
C VAL A 50 9.79 -1.38 -1.93
N GLN A 51 9.55 -2.61 -1.48
CA GLN A 51 8.27 -3.28 -1.68
C GLN A 51 7.14 -2.58 -0.93
N LEU A 52 7.39 -2.16 0.32
CA LEU A 52 6.44 -1.38 1.11
C LEU A 52 6.19 0.00 0.50
N SER A 53 7.25 0.70 0.07
CA SER A 53 7.13 1.99 -0.62
C SER A 53 6.33 1.88 -1.91
N GLY A 54 6.54 0.82 -2.69
CA GLY A 54 5.78 0.52 -3.89
C GLY A 54 4.29 0.25 -3.60
N CYS A 55 3.99 -0.46 -2.52
CA CYS A 55 2.61 -0.65 -2.06
C CYS A 55 1.94 0.69 -1.76
N VAL A 56 2.58 1.56 -0.98
CA VAL A 56 2.03 2.89 -0.64
C VAL A 56 1.80 3.73 -1.90
N ALA A 57 2.74 3.76 -2.83
CA ALA A 57 2.61 4.51 -4.07
C ALA A 57 1.37 4.07 -4.89
N LYS A 58 1.12 2.76 -4.97
CA LYS A 58 -0.05 2.22 -5.66
C LYS A 58 -1.35 2.52 -4.93
N LEU A 59 -1.36 2.48 -3.59
CA LEU A 59 -2.51 2.91 -2.79
C LEU A 59 -2.86 4.39 -3.02
N CYS A 60 -1.84 5.26 -3.08
CA CYS A 60 -2.04 6.67 -3.42
C CYS A 60 -2.69 6.83 -4.80
N ARG A 61 -2.25 6.03 -5.79
CA ARG A 61 -2.80 6.08 -7.15
C ARG A 61 -4.29 5.74 -7.24
N ILE A 62 -4.82 4.92 -6.33
CA ILE A 62 -6.25 4.53 -6.34
C ILE A 62 -7.17 5.72 -6.04
N ASN A 63 -6.78 6.61 -5.13
CA ASN A 63 -7.61 7.75 -4.70
C ASN A 63 -7.15 9.11 -5.25
N MET A 64 -6.01 9.16 -5.93
CA MET A 64 -5.48 10.40 -6.48
C MET A 64 -6.00 10.63 -7.90
N LYS A 65 -6.27 11.90 -8.24
CA LYS A 65 -6.59 12.27 -9.62
C LYS A 65 -5.38 11.96 -10.52
N PRO A 66 -5.57 11.41 -11.74
CA PRO A 66 -4.47 11.05 -12.63
C PRO A 66 -3.48 12.20 -12.89
N GLU A 67 -4.01 13.42 -12.98
CA GLU A 67 -3.27 14.67 -13.19
C GLU A 67 -2.34 15.03 -12.02
N SER A 68 -2.63 14.55 -10.81
CA SER A 68 -1.84 14.82 -9.61
C SER A 68 -0.76 13.75 -9.35
N PHE A 69 -0.82 12.61 -10.04
CA PHE A 69 0.16 11.53 -9.95
C PHE A 69 1.22 11.61 -11.05
N VAL A 70 1.42 12.79 -11.64
CA VAL A 70 2.47 13.00 -12.65
C VAL A 70 3.79 13.22 -11.93
N VAL A 71 4.81 12.45 -12.30
CA VAL A 71 6.17 12.67 -11.78
C VAL A 71 6.65 14.04 -12.30
N PRO A 72 7.04 14.98 -11.42
CA PRO A 72 7.57 16.25 -11.88
C PRO A 72 8.80 15.98 -12.75
N SER A 73 8.70 16.39 -14.02
CA SER A 73 9.82 16.30 -14.95
C SER A 73 10.96 17.15 -14.38
N LYS A 74 12.07 16.51 -14.03
CA LYS A 74 13.26 17.21 -13.53
C LYS A 74 13.72 18.17 -14.64
N LYS A 75 13.57 19.47 -14.41
CA LYS A 75 14.37 20.50 -15.08
C LYS A 75 15.74 20.54 -14.44
#